data_AF-A0A0D8BVZ7-F1
#
_entry.id   AF-A0A0D8BVZ7-F1
#
_cell.length_a   1.000
_cell.length_b   1.000
_cell.length_c   1.000
_cell.angle_alpha   90.00
_cell.angle_beta   90.00
_cell.angle_gamma   90.00
#
_symmetry.space_group_name_H-M   'P 1'
#
loop_
_entity.id
_entity.type
_entity.pdbx_description
1 polymer ?
#
loop_
_entity_poly.entity_id
_entity_poly.type
_entity_poly.pdbx_seq_one_letter_code
_entity_poly.pdbx_strand_id
1 'polypeptide(L)'
;MKTLKYIFLTGHHTLFMACLISAVFATGGVAGVPLVVIGSIILGSLMVLMPAILQPYMRQVTGMDQIALGHFGSLGYFTSAWVGKWFGNKTQSTEDIKVPKSLGFLRDTSVAMSLTMVLLFFIVTPFAGKTFIEKELSGGVNFLVFSLMQGITFAAGVYVVLAGVRMLIAEIVPAFKGIADKVVQDAKPALDCPAVFPYAPNAVIIGFLSSFAAGILSMFILPFVGLKVIVPGLIPHFFTGAAAGVFGNATGGRRGAVLGAFANGILISFLPALLLPVLGSLGFEGTTFGDSDFGIVGILLGYLTKWFF
;
A
#
# COMPACT_ATOMS: atom_id res chain seq x y z
N MET A 1 -19.58 19.49 10.67
CA MET A 1 -18.85 18.66 9.69
C MET A 1 -17.94 19.57 8.89
N LYS A 2 -16.59 19.43 8.96
CA LYS A 2 -15.73 20.12 7.98
C LYS A 2 -16.07 19.57 6.59
N THR A 3 -16.27 20.45 5.62
CA THR A 3 -16.63 20.08 4.25
C THR A 3 -15.59 19.12 3.67
N LEU A 4 -16.03 18.00 3.09
CA LEU A 4 -15.15 17.00 2.47
C LEU A 4 -14.62 17.55 1.15
N LYS A 5 -13.42 18.14 1.18
CA LYS A 5 -12.82 18.83 0.02
C LYS A 5 -11.56 18.09 -0.44
N TYR A 6 -11.75 16.89 -0.98
CA TYR A 6 -10.67 16.02 -1.48
C TYR A 6 -10.94 15.70 -2.95
N ILE A 7 -9.90 15.83 -3.79
CA ILE A 7 -9.96 15.45 -5.21
C ILE A 7 -8.97 14.31 -5.42
N PHE A 8 -9.49 13.13 -5.70
CA PHE A 8 -8.71 11.90 -5.89
C PHE A 8 -8.07 11.89 -7.28
N LEU A 9 -6.73 11.88 -7.33
CA LEU A 9 -5.98 12.02 -8.59
C LEU A 9 -5.28 10.74 -9.04
N THR A 10 -5.49 9.62 -8.34
CA THR A 10 -4.85 8.33 -8.68
C THR A 10 -5.72 7.55 -9.65
N GLY A 11 -5.58 7.86 -10.95
CA GLY A 11 -6.43 7.33 -12.01
C GLY A 11 -6.42 5.80 -12.14
N HIS A 12 -5.25 5.16 -12.01
CA HIS A 12 -5.16 3.71 -12.16
C HIS A 12 -5.86 2.94 -11.01
N HIS A 13 -5.78 3.45 -9.77
CA HIS A 13 -6.59 2.90 -8.66
C HIS A 13 -8.08 3.11 -8.88
N THR A 14 -8.47 4.27 -9.44
CA THR A 14 -9.87 4.55 -9.80
C THR A 14 -10.39 3.51 -10.80
N LEU A 15 -9.58 3.17 -11.81
CA LEU A 15 -9.90 2.12 -12.77
C LEU A 15 -9.99 0.75 -12.10
N PHE A 16 -9.06 0.38 -11.23
CA PHE A 16 -9.09 -0.92 -10.53
C PHE A 16 -10.33 -1.07 -9.64
N MET A 17 -10.72 -0.02 -8.91
CA MET A 17 -11.92 -0.06 -8.08
C MET A 17 -13.19 -0.10 -8.94
N ALA A 18 -13.21 0.64 -10.06
CA ALA A 18 -14.31 0.54 -11.02
C ALA A 18 -14.45 -0.89 -11.58
N CYS A 19 -13.34 -1.53 -11.95
CA CYS A 19 -13.32 -2.92 -12.41
C CYS A 19 -13.84 -3.87 -11.34
N LEU A 20 -13.40 -3.72 -10.08
CA LEU A 20 -13.88 -4.52 -8.96
C LEU A 20 -15.40 -4.35 -8.76
N ILE A 21 -15.88 -3.11 -8.66
CA ILE A 21 -17.31 -2.83 -8.45
C ILE A 21 -18.13 -3.42 -9.60
N SER A 22 -17.67 -3.23 -10.83
CA SER A 22 -18.33 -3.79 -12.02
C SER A 22 -18.34 -5.32 -11.99
N ALA A 23 -17.25 -5.96 -11.59
CA ALA A 23 -17.16 -7.42 -11.48
C ALA A 23 -18.14 -7.96 -10.44
N VAL A 24 -18.18 -7.37 -9.24
CA VAL A 24 -19.09 -7.79 -8.16
C VAL A 24 -20.56 -7.56 -8.51
N PHE A 25 -20.87 -6.47 -9.20
CA PHE A 25 -22.24 -6.20 -9.67
C PHE A 25 -22.66 -7.15 -10.79
N ALA A 26 -21.77 -7.43 -11.74
CA ALA A 26 -22.03 -8.38 -12.81
C ALA A 26 -22.27 -9.80 -12.29
N THR A 27 -21.52 -10.26 -11.27
CA THR A 27 -21.78 -11.57 -10.63
C THR A 27 -23.10 -11.60 -9.88
N GLY A 28 -23.56 -10.47 -9.38
CA GLY A 28 -24.87 -10.30 -8.75
C GLY A 28 -26.02 -10.04 -9.73
N GLY A 29 -25.80 -10.13 -11.05
CA GLY A 29 -26.85 -9.93 -12.06
C GLY A 29 -27.22 -8.48 -12.37
N VAL A 30 -26.51 -7.50 -11.79
CA VAL A 30 -26.71 -6.07 -12.09
C VAL A 30 -25.92 -5.74 -13.35
N ALA A 31 -26.57 -5.17 -14.37
CA ALA A 31 -25.93 -4.84 -15.65
C ALA A 31 -26.45 -3.52 -16.25
N GLY A 32 -25.77 -3.03 -17.28
CA GLY A 32 -26.20 -1.85 -18.04
C GLY A 32 -26.18 -0.54 -17.24
N VAL A 33 -27.19 0.31 -17.45
CA VAL A 33 -27.26 1.65 -16.84
C VAL A 33 -27.26 1.62 -15.30
N PRO A 34 -28.03 0.74 -14.61
CA PRO A 34 -27.98 0.64 -13.15
C PRO A 34 -26.58 0.36 -12.59
N LEU A 35 -25.81 -0.54 -13.23
CA LEU A 35 -24.43 -0.85 -12.83
C LEU A 35 -23.57 0.42 -12.88
N VAL A 36 -23.62 1.15 -13.99
CA VAL A 36 -22.79 2.34 -14.21
C VAL A 36 -23.16 3.46 -13.22
N VAL A 37 -24.45 3.71 -13.02
CA VAL A 37 -24.93 4.78 -12.13
C VAL A 37 -24.60 4.46 -10.67
N ILE A 38 -24.97 3.27 -10.18
CA ILE A 38 -24.73 2.90 -8.77
C ILE A 38 -23.23 2.76 -8.52
N GLY A 39 -22.49 2.13 -9.45
CA GLY A 39 -21.05 1.93 -9.31
C GLY A 39 -20.26 3.24 -9.30
N SER A 40 -20.62 4.20 -10.15
CA SER A 40 -19.97 5.53 -10.17
C SER A 40 -20.26 6.34 -8.91
N ILE A 41 -21.48 6.26 -8.35
CA ILE A 41 -21.82 6.91 -7.07
C ILE A 41 -21.00 6.32 -5.93
N ILE A 42 -20.88 4.98 -5.85
CA ILE A 42 -20.08 4.31 -4.84
C ILE A 42 -18.60 4.71 -4.99
N LEU A 43 -18.04 4.59 -6.19
CA LEU A 43 -16.66 4.94 -6.47
C LEU A 43 -16.35 6.40 -6.13
N GLY A 44 -17.19 7.34 -6.60
CA GLY A 44 -17.05 8.77 -6.32
C GLY A 44 -17.14 9.07 -4.82
N SER A 45 -17.99 8.36 -4.09
CA SER A 45 -18.08 8.48 -2.63
C SER A 45 -16.80 8.00 -1.95
N LEU A 46 -16.25 6.84 -2.36
CA LEU A 46 -15.00 6.30 -1.83
C LEU A 46 -13.81 7.23 -2.09
N MET A 47 -13.75 7.84 -3.28
CA MET A 47 -12.72 8.81 -3.66
C MET A 47 -12.68 10.05 -2.76
N VAL A 48 -13.77 10.36 -2.04
CA VAL A 48 -13.84 11.48 -1.09
C VAL A 48 -13.69 10.99 0.36
N LEU A 49 -14.33 9.88 0.70
CA LEU A 49 -14.36 9.36 2.08
C LEU A 49 -13.03 8.75 2.52
N MET A 50 -12.32 8.04 1.63
CA MET A 50 -11.06 7.39 1.97
C MET A 50 -9.95 8.41 2.33
N PRO A 51 -9.70 9.45 1.52
CA PRO A 51 -8.79 10.53 1.93
C PRO A 51 -9.24 11.22 3.22
N ALA A 52 -10.54 11.40 3.42
CA ALA A 52 -11.08 12.07 4.61
C ALA A 52 -10.78 11.32 5.91
N ILE A 53 -10.91 9.99 5.91
CA ILE A 53 -10.60 9.13 7.06
C ILE A 53 -9.13 9.25 7.44
N LEU A 54 -8.25 9.36 6.44
CA LEU A 54 -6.80 9.43 6.65
C LEU A 54 -6.28 10.82 6.95
N GLN A 55 -7.00 11.88 6.61
CA GLN A 55 -6.47 13.25 6.71
C GLN A 55 -5.93 13.62 8.11
N PRO A 56 -6.56 13.23 9.23
CA PRO A 56 -5.99 13.46 10.57
C PRO A 56 -4.61 12.84 10.78
N TYR A 57 -4.33 11.71 10.14
CA TYR A 57 -3.03 11.04 10.20
C TYR A 57 -2.08 11.58 9.15
N MET A 58 -2.56 11.96 7.96
CA MET A 58 -1.76 12.67 6.94
C MET A 58 -1.16 13.96 7.49
N ARG A 59 -1.91 14.73 8.30
CA ARG A 59 -1.36 15.91 8.98
C ARG A 59 -0.22 15.58 9.94
N GLN A 60 -0.25 14.41 10.58
CA GLN A 60 0.82 13.96 11.46
C GLN A 60 2.04 13.47 10.69
N VAL A 61 1.84 12.85 9.52
CA VAL A 61 2.91 12.40 8.63
C VAL A 61 3.63 13.59 7.98
N THR A 62 2.86 14.53 7.43
CA THR A 62 3.40 15.59 6.57
C THR A 62 3.72 16.88 7.31
N GLY A 63 3.17 17.07 8.52
CA GLY A 63 3.21 18.34 9.25
C GLY A 63 2.39 19.46 8.61
N MET A 64 1.62 19.16 7.56
CA MET A 64 0.86 20.13 6.75
C MET A 64 -0.54 19.60 6.44
N ASP A 65 -1.44 20.46 5.96
CA ASP A 65 -2.80 20.08 5.53
C ASP A 65 -3.04 20.37 4.03
N GLN A 66 -1.97 20.41 3.21
CA GLN A 66 -2.05 20.83 1.81
C GLN A 66 -2.32 19.68 0.83
N ILE A 67 -1.98 18.45 1.21
CA ILE A 67 -2.20 17.24 0.41
C ILE A 67 -3.00 16.20 1.20
N ALA A 68 -3.66 15.30 0.50
CA ALA A 68 -4.34 14.14 1.05
C ALA A 68 -3.84 12.85 0.40
N LEU A 69 -4.23 11.71 0.95
CA LEU A 69 -3.88 10.41 0.37
C LEU A 69 -5.06 9.87 -0.46
N GLY A 70 -4.85 9.70 -1.75
CA GLY A 70 -5.81 9.14 -2.70
C GLY A 70 -5.34 7.78 -3.20
N HIS A 71 -5.46 6.75 -2.37
CA HIS A 71 -5.11 5.37 -2.74
C HIS A 71 -6.06 4.39 -2.05
N PHE A 72 -6.43 3.30 -2.72
CA PHE A 72 -7.37 2.30 -2.20
C PHE A 72 -6.72 1.27 -1.25
N GLY A 73 -5.86 1.77 -0.35
CA GLY A 73 -5.33 1.03 0.80
C GLY A 73 -5.62 1.75 2.12
N SER A 74 -6.56 2.68 2.12
CA SER A 74 -6.73 3.68 3.16
C SER A 74 -7.12 3.08 4.51
N LEU A 75 -7.96 2.05 4.53
CA LEU A 75 -8.35 1.35 5.76
C LEU A 75 -7.19 0.54 6.35
N GLY A 76 -6.29 0.02 5.51
CA GLY A 76 -5.03 -0.58 5.95
C GLY A 76 -4.10 0.44 6.63
N TYR A 77 -3.95 1.63 6.03
CA TYR A 77 -3.13 2.70 6.62
C TYR A 77 -3.76 3.26 7.90
N PHE A 78 -5.10 3.37 7.93
CA PHE A 78 -5.85 3.74 9.12
C PHE A 78 -5.61 2.72 10.23
N THR A 79 -5.68 1.42 9.93
CA THR A 79 -5.41 0.34 10.89
C THR A 79 -3.99 0.44 11.42
N SER A 80 -3.01 0.68 10.54
CA SER A 80 -1.62 0.88 10.95
C SER A 80 -1.45 2.07 11.89
N ALA A 81 -2.03 3.23 11.55
CA ALA A 81 -1.99 4.43 12.37
C ALA A 81 -2.68 4.21 13.73
N TRP A 82 -3.80 3.48 13.75
CA TRP A 82 -4.53 3.14 14.96
C TRP A 82 -3.73 2.20 15.87
N VAL A 83 -3.16 1.12 15.32
CA VAL A 83 -2.27 0.20 16.05
C VAL A 83 -1.07 0.97 16.61
N GLY A 84 -0.44 1.82 15.81
CA GLY A 84 0.67 2.66 16.25
C GLY A 84 0.30 3.58 17.41
N LYS A 85 -0.89 4.17 17.38
CA LYS A 85 -1.37 5.05 18.47
C LYS A 85 -1.50 4.32 19.81
N TRP A 86 -1.94 3.06 19.80
CA TRP A 86 -2.22 2.31 21.03
C TRP A 86 -1.06 1.48 21.55
N PHE A 87 -0.26 0.90 20.65
CA PHE A 87 0.80 -0.04 21.00
C PHE A 87 2.21 0.50 20.73
N GLY A 88 2.31 1.70 20.15
CA GLY A 88 3.56 2.36 19.82
C GLY A 88 4.04 3.37 20.85
N ASN A 89 5.14 4.04 20.52
CA ASN A 89 5.66 5.20 21.23
C ASN A 89 6.10 6.26 20.22
N LYS A 90 5.29 7.32 20.09
CA LYS A 90 5.51 8.42 19.14
C LYS A 90 6.85 9.16 19.32
N THR A 91 7.44 9.13 20.52
CA THR A 91 8.74 9.79 20.78
C THR A 91 9.94 9.07 20.17
N GLN A 92 9.76 7.83 19.71
CA GLN A 92 10.84 7.01 19.17
C GLN A 92 10.63 6.78 17.67
N SER A 93 10.78 7.82 16.85
CA SER A 93 10.64 7.70 15.39
C SER A 93 11.67 6.73 14.80
N THR A 94 11.30 6.08 13.69
CA THR A 94 12.25 5.35 12.82
C THR A 94 13.31 6.26 12.24
N GLU A 95 13.00 7.55 12.08
CA GLU A 95 13.93 8.52 11.51
C GLU A 95 14.99 8.98 12.55
N ASP A 96 14.74 8.75 13.84
CA ASP A 96 15.67 9.09 14.94
C ASP A 96 16.61 7.94 15.33
N ILE A 97 16.72 6.89 14.50
CA ILE A 97 17.60 5.75 14.77
C ILE A 97 19.05 6.22 14.75
N LYS A 98 19.70 6.19 15.92
CA LYS A 98 21.13 6.51 16.05
C LYS A 98 21.95 5.30 15.65
N VAL A 99 22.62 5.40 14.52
CA VAL A 99 23.53 4.37 14.03
C VAL A 99 24.92 4.54 14.67
N PRO A 100 25.57 3.46 15.15
CA PRO A 100 26.94 3.52 15.65
C PRO A 100 27.90 4.11 14.61
N LYS A 101 28.98 4.77 15.06
CA LYS A 101 29.94 5.42 14.14
C LYS A 101 30.52 4.45 13.10
N SER A 102 30.78 3.20 13.47
CA SER A 102 31.28 2.14 12.58
C SER A 102 30.31 1.75 11.45
N LEU A 103 29.01 1.97 11.66
CA LEU A 103 27.96 1.69 10.69
C LEU A 103 27.39 2.98 10.10
N GLY A 104 28.12 4.11 10.21
CA GLY A 104 27.62 5.44 9.82
C GLY A 104 27.11 5.54 8.38
N PHE A 105 27.57 4.66 7.48
CA PHE A 105 27.07 4.56 6.11
C PHE A 105 25.58 4.18 6.03
N LEU A 106 25.02 3.47 7.02
CA LEU A 106 23.57 3.15 7.10
C LEU A 106 22.69 4.36 7.40
N ARG A 107 23.30 5.54 7.65
CA ARG A 107 22.55 6.80 7.74
C ARG A 107 22.12 7.30 6.37
N ASP A 108 22.78 6.86 5.30
CA ASP A 108 22.30 7.06 3.94
C ASP A 108 21.17 6.08 3.67
N THR A 109 19.97 6.61 3.41
CA THR A 109 18.77 5.78 3.18
C THR A 109 18.94 4.88 1.97
N SER A 110 19.59 5.33 0.90
CA SER A 110 19.80 4.51 -0.31
C SER A 110 20.71 3.33 -0.01
N VAL A 111 21.77 3.54 0.78
CA VAL A 111 22.67 2.46 1.21
C VAL A 111 21.95 1.49 2.15
N ALA A 112 21.19 2.00 3.12
CA ALA A 112 20.41 1.16 4.04
C ALA A 112 19.35 0.32 3.30
N MET A 113 18.64 0.92 2.33
CA MET A 113 17.70 0.22 1.45
C MET A 113 18.41 -0.88 0.66
N SER A 114 19.50 -0.56 -0.01
CA SER A 114 20.25 -1.53 -0.82
C SER A 114 20.72 -2.71 0.02
N LEU A 115 21.31 -2.46 1.19
CA LEU A 115 21.78 -3.54 2.05
C LEU A 115 20.62 -4.42 2.51
N THR A 116 19.51 -3.80 2.92
CA THR A 116 18.32 -4.53 3.38
C THR A 116 17.76 -5.44 2.29
N MET A 117 17.70 -4.95 1.05
CA MET A 117 17.16 -5.71 -0.08
C MET A 117 18.11 -6.78 -0.58
N VAL A 118 19.42 -6.52 -0.60
CA VAL A 118 20.42 -7.54 -0.90
C VAL A 118 20.33 -8.69 0.10
N LEU A 119 20.20 -8.39 1.40
CA LEU A 119 20.03 -9.41 2.43
C LEU A 119 18.73 -10.20 2.23
N LEU A 120 17.62 -9.52 1.93
CA LEU A 120 16.35 -10.18 1.62
C LEU A 120 16.48 -11.10 0.41
N PHE A 121 17.07 -10.63 -0.68
CA PHE A 121 17.29 -11.44 -1.88
C PHE A 121 18.18 -12.64 -1.61
N PHE A 122 19.27 -12.49 -0.86
CA PHE A 122 20.10 -13.64 -0.43
C PHE A 122 19.35 -14.67 0.41
N ILE A 123 18.34 -14.25 1.17
CA ILE A 123 17.50 -15.17 1.94
C ILE A 123 16.52 -15.89 1.02
N VAL A 124 15.85 -15.18 0.10
CA VAL A 124 14.76 -15.78 -0.71
C VAL A 124 15.24 -16.56 -1.93
N THR A 125 16.36 -16.18 -2.56
CA THR A 125 16.83 -16.83 -3.80
C THR A 125 17.24 -18.29 -3.63
N PRO A 126 17.80 -18.76 -2.50
CA PRO A 126 18.02 -20.18 -2.28
C PRO A 126 16.73 -21.02 -2.28
N PHE A 127 15.61 -20.47 -1.79
CA PHE A 127 14.32 -21.18 -1.78
C PHE A 127 13.72 -21.33 -3.18
N ALA A 128 13.98 -20.37 -4.07
CA ALA A 128 13.60 -20.51 -5.49
C ALA A 128 14.44 -21.57 -6.22
N GLY A 129 15.63 -21.90 -5.69
CA GLY A 129 16.54 -22.89 -6.24
C GLY A 129 17.63 -22.27 -7.12
N LYS A 130 18.89 -22.57 -6.79
CA LYS A 130 20.08 -22.00 -7.49
C LYS A 130 20.02 -22.25 -8.99
N THR A 131 19.77 -23.50 -9.39
CA THR A 131 19.71 -23.90 -10.80
C THR A 131 18.57 -23.22 -11.56
N PHE A 132 17.43 -23.00 -10.90
CA PHE A 132 16.30 -22.30 -11.50
C PHE A 132 16.67 -20.84 -11.80
N ILE A 133 17.30 -20.15 -10.84
CA ILE A 133 17.75 -18.77 -11.04
C ILE A 133 18.80 -18.68 -12.15
N GLU A 134 19.80 -19.56 -12.13
CA GLU A 134 20.91 -19.53 -13.09
C GLU A 134 20.44 -19.81 -14.52
N LYS A 135 19.48 -20.72 -14.71
CA LYS A 135 18.95 -21.07 -16.04
C LYS A 135 17.86 -20.15 -16.53
N GLU A 136 16.89 -19.81 -15.68
CA GLU A 136 15.63 -19.20 -16.11
C GLU A 136 15.55 -17.69 -15.87
N LEU A 137 16.26 -17.15 -14.86
CA LEU A 137 16.07 -15.75 -14.42
C LEU A 137 17.28 -14.84 -14.63
N SER A 138 18.48 -15.37 -14.45
CA SER A 138 19.71 -14.57 -14.38
C SER A 138 20.51 -14.55 -15.69
N GLY A 139 20.11 -15.32 -16.70
CA GLY A 139 20.84 -15.44 -17.96
C GLY A 139 22.21 -16.10 -17.80
N GLY A 140 22.35 -17.08 -16.90
CA GLY A 140 23.59 -17.80 -16.62
C GLY A 140 24.52 -17.13 -15.60
N VAL A 141 24.11 -16.00 -15.01
CA VAL A 141 24.87 -15.34 -13.94
C VAL A 141 24.67 -16.07 -12.61
N ASN A 142 25.73 -16.22 -11.82
CA ASN A 142 25.66 -16.88 -10.53
C ASN A 142 24.54 -16.30 -9.63
N PHE A 143 23.78 -17.17 -8.96
CA PHE A 143 22.59 -16.76 -8.21
C PHE A 143 22.87 -15.72 -7.10
N LEU A 144 24.07 -15.71 -6.49
CA LEU A 144 24.45 -14.69 -5.50
C LEU A 144 24.70 -13.34 -6.18
N VAL A 145 25.41 -13.31 -7.30
CA VAL A 145 25.63 -12.07 -8.06
C VAL A 145 24.29 -11.50 -8.55
N PHE A 146 23.40 -12.37 -9.03
CA PHE A 146 22.04 -11.99 -9.41
C PHE A 146 21.27 -11.38 -8.21
N SER A 147 21.31 -12.03 -7.05
CA SER A 147 20.65 -11.53 -5.83
C SER A 147 21.17 -10.15 -5.40
N LEU A 148 22.49 -9.95 -5.46
CA LEU A 148 23.12 -8.66 -5.20
C LEU A 148 22.62 -7.59 -6.16
N MET A 149 22.61 -7.89 -7.47
CA MET A 149 22.13 -6.99 -8.51
C MET A 149 20.65 -6.64 -8.32
N GLN A 150 19.80 -7.61 -8.01
CA GLN A 150 18.37 -7.36 -7.77
C GLN A 150 18.14 -6.48 -6.54
N GLY A 151 18.87 -6.70 -5.45
CA GLY A 151 18.78 -5.86 -4.26
C GLY A 151 19.20 -4.41 -4.52
N ILE A 152 20.29 -4.20 -5.27
CA ILE A 152 20.75 -2.86 -5.67
C ILE A 152 19.75 -2.20 -6.64
N THR A 153 19.26 -2.95 -7.63
CA THR A 153 18.30 -2.45 -8.63
C THR A 153 17.00 -2.00 -7.97
N PHE A 154 16.52 -2.76 -6.98
CA PHE A 154 15.37 -2.35 -6.18
C PHE A 154 15.63 -1.02 -5.49
N ALA A 155 16.75 -0.87 -4.78
CA ALA A 155 17.09 0.38 -4.09
C ALA A 155 17.23 1.57 -5.05
N ALA A 156 17.79 1.34 -6.24
CA ALA A 156 17.85 2.34 -7.30
C ALA A 156 16.43 2.74 -7.78
N GLY A 157 15.53 1.77 -7.96
CA GLY A 157 14.13 2.02 -8.27
C GLY A 157 13.43 2.87 -7.20
N VAL A 158 13.61 2.54 -5.92
CA VAL A 158 13.06 3.34 -4.82
C VAL A 158 13.65 4.75 -4.78
N TYR A 159 14.96 4.90 -5.03
CA TYR A 159 15.58 6.22 -5.13
C TYR A 159 14.95 7.08 -6.23
N VAL A 160 14.75 6.51 -7.42
CA VAL A 160 14.06 7.19 -8.53
C VAL A 160 12.62 7.57 -8.15
N VAL A 161 11.89 6.66 -7.47
CA VAL A 161 10.54 6.96 -6.95
C VAL A 161 10.58 8.14 -5.98
N LEU A 162 11.48 8.14 -4.98
CA LEU A 162 11.58 9.22 -4.00
C LEU A 162 11.92 10.56 -4.67
N ALA A 163 12.83 10.57 -5.64
CA ALA A 163 13.18 11.76 -6.40
C ALA A 163 11.98 12.29 -7.22
N GLY A 164 11.31 11.39 -7.95
CA GLY A 164 10.14 11.72 -8.76
C GLY A 164 8.95 12.22 -7.93
N VAL A 165 8.66 11.58 -6.79
CA VAL A 165 7.58 12.02 -5.89
C VAL A 165 7.86 13.40 -5.32
N ARG A 166 9.09 13.68 -4.88
CA ARG A 166 9.45 15.02 -4.36
C ARG A 166 9.23 16.10 -5.42
N MET A 167 9.68 15.84 -6.65
CA MET A 167 9.47 16.74 -7.79
C MET A 167 7.98 16.93 -8.07
N LEU A 168 7.21 15.84 -8.11
CA LEU A 168 5.77 15.89 -8.35
C LEU A 168 5.04 16.71 -7.28
N ILE A 169 5.33 16.49 -5.99
CA ILE A 169 4.69 17.22 -4.89
C ILE A 169 5.01 18.72 -4.99
N ALA A 170 6.26 19.07 -5.31
CA ALA A 170 6.70 20.46 -5.44
C ALA A 170 5.93 21.23 -6.53
N GLU A 171 5.54 20.56 -7.62
CA GLU A 171 4.82 21.18 -8.73
C GLU A 171 3.29 21.06 -8.59
N ILE A 172 2.78 19.91 -8.15
CA ILE A 172 1.33 19.65 -8.10
C ILE A 172 0.65 20.50 -7.03
N VAL A 173 1.30 20.77 -5.89
CA VAL A 173 0.68 21.53 -4.79
C VAL A 173 0.43 22.99 -5.21
N PRO A 174 1.42 23.73 -5.76
CA PRO A 174 1.17 25.07 -6.30
C PRO A 174 0.19 25.08 -7.48
N ALA A 175 0.34 24.14 -8.43
CA ALA A 175 -0.53 24.08 -9.61
C ALA A 175 -1.99 23.80 -9.23
N PHE A 176 -2.21 22.86 -8.32
CA PHE A 176 -3.54 22.50 -7.87
C PHE A 176 -4.19 23.62 -7.07
N LYS A 177 -3.42 24.37 -6.26
CA LYS A 177 -3.93 25.55 -5.57
C LYS A 177 -4.52 26.57 -6.54
N GLY A 178 -3.86 26.85 -7.66
CA GLY A 178 -4.36 27.77 -8.68
C GLY A 178 -5.69 27.32 -9.33
N ILE A 179 -5.92 26.01 -9.46
CA ILE A 179 -7.19 25.45 -9.94
C ILE A 179 -8.24 25.49 -8.82
N ALA A 180 -7.88 25.06 -7.61
CA ALA A 180 -8.75 25.02 -6.44
C ALA A 180 -9.32 26.41 -6.12
N ASP A 181 -8.51 27.46 -6.20
CA ASP A 181 -8.93 28.85 -5.97
C ASP A 181 -10.02 29.31 -6.97
N LYS A 182 -10.20 28.66 -8.12
CA LYS A 182 -11.24 29.00 -9.10
C LYS A 182 -12.43 28.05 -9.09
N VAL A 183 -12.20 26.75 -8.86
CA VAL A 183 -13.22 25.71 -9.08
C VAL A 183 -13.77 25.17 -7.76
N VAL A 184 -12.90 24.76 -6.84
CA VAL A 184 -13.27 24.19 -5.54
C VAL A 184 -12.33 24.74 -4.47
N GLN A 185 -12.73 25.87 -3.88
CA GLN A 185 -11.98 26.56 -2.82
C GLN A 185 -11.59 25.58 -1.70
N ASP A 186 -10.34 25.63 -1.25
CA ASP A 186 -9.73 24.73 -0.25
C ASP A 186 -9.72 23.22 -0.58
N ALA A 187 -9.92 22.84 -1.85
CA ALA A 187 -9.73 21.46 -2.26
C ALA A 187 -8.28 21.00 -2.02
N LYS A 188 -8.14 19.76 -1.59
CA LYS A 188 -6.85 19.10 -1.41
C LYS A 188 -6.65 18.05 -2.51
N PRO A 189 -5.53 18.07 -3.24
CA PRO A 189 -5.19 16.98 -4.14
C PRO A 189 -4.87 15.74 -3.29
N ALA A 190 -5.61 14.66 -3.54
CA ALA A 190 -5.38 13.37 -2.91
C ALA A 190 -4.50 12.53 -3.85
N LEU A 191 -3.25 12.35 -3.44
CA LEU A 191 -2.17 11.75 -4.22
C LEU A 191 -1.94 10.29 -3.83
N ASP A 192 -1.30 9.55 -4.72
CA ASP A 192 -0.97 8.15 -4.53
C ASP A 192 -0.11 7.88 -3.27
N CYS A 193 -0.12 6.66 -2.75
CA CYS A 193 0.58 6.26 -1.53
C CYS A 193 2.08 6.56 -1.51
N PRO A 194 2.85 6.55 -2.62
CA PRO A 194 4.24 6.99 -2.60
C PRO A 194 4.43 8.44 -2.15
N ALA A 195 3.39 9.28 -2.22
CA ALA A 195 3.44 10.67 -1.77
C ALA A 195 3.88 10.81 -0.31
N VAL A 196 3.68 9.79 0.53
CA VAL A 196 4.12 9.82 1.93
C VAL A 196 5.55 9.32 2.16
N PHE A 197 6.16 8.65 1.18
CA PHE A 197 7.47 8.00 1.36
C PHE A 197 8.60 8.98 1.69
N PRO A 198 8.67 10.18 1.07
CA PRO A 198 9.71 11.16 1.40
C PRO A 198 9.72 11.65 2.85
N TYR A 199 8.59 11.52 3.57
CA TYR A 199 8.42 12.05 4.93
C TYR A 199 8.98 11.11 6.02
N ALA A 200 9.02 9.80 5.77
CA ALA A 200 9.67 8.84 6.68
C ALA A 200 10.29 7.67 5.90
N PRO A 201 11.43 7.90 5.20
CA PRO A 201 12.04 6.88 4.36
C PRO A 201 12.51 5.64 5.09
N ASN A 202 12.93 5.72 6.37
CA ASN A 202 13.25 4.50 7.12
C ASN A 202 11.99 3.69 7.45
N ALA A 203 10.88 4.38 7.75
CA ALA A 203 9.58 3.73 7.97
C ALA A 203 9.05 2.98 6.74
N VAL A 204 9.36 3.45 5.52
CA VAL A 204 9.02 2.77 4.25
C VAL A 204 9.60 1.36 4.23
N ILE A 205 10.89 1.21 4.55
CA ILE A 205 11.59 -0.08 4.51
C ILE A 205 11.07 -0.99 5.61
N ILE A 206 10.98 -0.47 6.84
CA ILE A 206 10.51 -1.23 8.01
C ILE A 206 9.07 -1.69 7.77
N GLY A 207 8.22 -0.82 7.23
CA GLY A 207 6.84 -1.12 6.90
C GLY A 207 6.73 -2.20 5.84
N PHE A 208 7.49 -2.08 4.74
CA PHE A 208 7.56 -3.12 3.71
C PHE A 208 7.93 -4.48 4.30
N LEU A 209 9.08 -4.57 4.99
CA LEU A 209 9.55 -5.83 5.56
C LEU A 209 8.56 -6.44 6.55
N SER A 210 7.98 -5.60 7.42
CA SER A 210 7.04 -6.07 8.42
C SER A 210 5.72 -6.53 7.81
N SER A 211 5.24 -5.83 6.76
CA SER A 211 4.06 -6.24 6.02
C SER A 211 4.32 -7.52 5.24
N PHE A 212 5.47 -7.65 4.58
CA PHE A 212 5.85 -8.84 3.83
C PHE A 212 6.01 -10.07 4.73
N ALA A 213 6.61 -9.90 5.91
CA ALA A 213 6.69 -10.96 6.92
C ALA A 213 5.29 -11.41 7.39
N ALA A 214 4.36 -10.47 7.61
CA ALA A 214 2.97 -10.79 7.89
C ALA A 214 2.28 -11.52 6.73
N GLY A 215 2.60 -11.17 5.49
CA GLY A 215 2.16 -11.88 4.29
C GLY A 215 2.63 -13.32 4.28
N ILE A 216 3.94 -13.55 4.47
CA ILE A 216 4.52 -14.90 4.55
C ILE A 216 3.84 -15.71 5.65
N LEU A 217 3.69 -15.13 6.85
CA LEU A 217 3.00 -15.81 7.95
C LEU A 217 1.55 -16.15 7.58
N SER A 218 0.82 -15.19 7.00
CA SER A 218 -0.57 -15.37 6.61
C SER A 218 -0.74 -16.44 5.53
N MET A 219 0.20 -16.54 4.59
CA MET A 219 0.23 -17.58 3.55
C MET A 219 0.17 -18.99 4.17
N PHE A 220 0.87 -19.22 5.28
CA PHE A 220 0.83 -20.50 5.99
C PHE A 220 -0.41 -20.66 6.86
N ILE A 221 -0.98 -19.57 7.40
CA ILE A 221 -2.17 -19.62 8.27
C ILE A 221 -3.46 -19.87 7.48
N LEU A 222 -3.61 -19.26 6.30
CA LEU A 222 -4.85 -19.28 5.51
C LEU A 222 -5.42 -20.71 5.27
N PRO A 223 -4.62 -21.73 4.90
CA PRO A 223 -5.13 -23.10 4.76
C PRO A 223 -5.75 -23.68 6.03
N PHE A 224 -5.19 -23.38 7.21
CA PHE A 224 -5.69 -23.92 8.48
C PHE A 224 -7.06 -23.37 8.87
N VAL A 225 -7.43 -22.22 8.33
CA VAL A 225 -8.77 -21.61 8.53
C VAL A 225 -9.70 -21.83 7.32
N GLY A 226 -9.33 -22.72 6.39
CA GLY A 226 -10.15 -23.08 5.23
C GLY A 226 -10.20 -22.03 4.12
N LEU A 227 -9.25 -21.09 4.09
CA LEU A 227 -9.16 -20.04 3.07
C LEU A 227 -8.12 -20.39 2.00
N LYS A 228 -8.31 -19.84 0.79
CA LYS A 228 -7.35 -19.97 -0.31
C LYS A 228 -6.02 -19.31 0.06
N VAL A 229 -4.91 -19.95 -0.32
CA VAL A 229 -3.57 -19.39 -0.12
C VAL A 229 -3.40 -18.14 -0.96
N ILE A 230 -3.01 -17.04 -0.32
CA ILE A 230 -2.58 -15.82 -1.00
C ILE A 230 -1.07 -15.77 -0.94
N VAL A 231 -0.44 -15.78 -2.12
CA VAL A 231 1.01 -15.62 -2.23
C VAL A 231 1.35 -14.14 -2.03
N PRO A 232 2.24 -13.80 -1.08
CA PRO A 232 2.60 -12.41 -0.79
C PRO A 232 3.22 -11.70 -2.00
N GLY A 233 2.48 -10.76 -2.59
CA GLY A 233 2.97 -9.95 -3.70
C GLY A 233 3.91 -8.84 -3.25
N LEU A 234 5.05 -8.68 -3.92
CA LEU A 234 6.01 -7.61 -3.58
C LEU A 234 5.41 -6.21 -3.77
N ILE A 235 4.59 -5.99 -4.80
CA ILE A 235 3.98 -4.69 -5.07
C ILE A 235 3.05 -4.27 -3.92
N PRO A 236 1.99 -5.03 -3.54
CA PRO A 236 1.13 -4.64 -2.42
C PRO A 236 1.89 -4.49 -1.11
N HIS A 237 2.78 -5.43 -0.76
CA HIS A 237 3.52 -5.35 0.50
C HIS A 237 4.53 -4.21 0.51
N PHE A 238 5.16 -3.88 -0.62
CA PHE A 238 6.04 -2.72 -0.69
C PHE A 238 5.24 -1.44 -0.61
N PHE A 239 4.31 -1.18 -1.52
CA PHE A 239 3.63 0.11 -1.60
C PHE A 239 2.70 0.33 -0.40
N THR A 240 1.79 -0.62 -0.14
CA THR A 240 0.85 -0.49 0.97
C THR A 240 1.53 -0.73 2.32
N GLY A 241 2.47 -1.66 2.42
CA GLY A 241 3.23 -1.89 3.65
C GLY A 241 4.14 -0.72 4.00
N ALA A 242 4.78 -0.09 3.01
CA ALA A 242 5.56 1.13 3.24
C ALA A 242 4.67 2.28 3.72
N ALA A 243 3.56 2.56 3.03
CA ALA A 243 2.62 3.59 3.44
C ALA A 243 2.09 3.29 4.86
N ALA A 244 1.68 2.05 5.13
CA ALA A 244 1.30 1.64 6.48
C ALA A 244 2.42 1.89 7.50
N GLY A 245 3.68 1.58 7.18
CA GLY A 245 4.83 1.86 8.02
C GLY A 245 4.99 3.35 8.33
N VAL A 246 4.84 4.22 7.34
CA VAL A 246 4.91 5.68 7.51
C VAL A 246 3.79 6.18 8.43
N PHE A 247 2.56 5.74 8.21
CA PHE A 247 1.42 6.11 9.05
C PHE A 247 1.54 5.59 10.49
N GLY A 248 2.00 4.34 10.66
CA GLY A 248 2.29 3.74 11.96
C GLY A 248 3.45 4.44 12.68
N ASN A 249 4.49 4.87 11.95
CA ASN A 249 5.58 5.65 12.52
C ASN A 249 5.09 7.02 13.04
N ALA A 250 4.25 7.71 12.27
CA ALA A 250 3.74 9.03 12.66
C ALA A 250 2.90 9.00 13.95
N THR A 251 2.22 7.89 14.24
CA THR A 251 1.40 7.74 15.46
C THR A 251 2.09 7.00 16.60
N GLY A 252 3.04 6.11 16.29
CA GLY A 252 3.60 5.15 17.24
C GLY A 252 5.11 4.90 17.14
N GLY A 253 5.84 5.71 16.36
CA GLY A 253 7.29 5.55 16.17
C GLY A 253 7.67 4.19 15.59
N ARG A 254 8.87 3.70 15.91
CA ARG A 254 9.41 2.40 15.45
C ARG A 254 8.46 1.24 15.70
N ARG A 255 7.87 1.18 16.88
CA ARG A 255 6.90 0.12 17.23
C ARG A 255 5.64 0.22 16.40
N GLY A 256 5.13 1.43 16.19
CA GLY A 256 3.97 1.66 15.32
C GLY A 256 4.25 1.31 13.86
N ALA A 257 5.44 1.62 13.35
CA ALA A 257 5.85 1.25 11.99
C ALA A 257 5.84 -0.27 11.78
N VAL A 258 6.38 -1.03 12.74
CA VAL A 258 6.39 -2.51 12.69
C VAL A 258 4.99 -3.08 12.90
N LEU A 259 4.38 -2.84 14.06
CA LEU A 259 3.11 -3.47 14.42
C LEU A 259 1.97 -3.05 13.50
N GLY A 260 1.95 -1.78 13.10
CA GLY A 260 0.93 -1.25 12.20
C GLY A 260 1.06 -1.79 10.77
N ALA A 261 2.26 -1.85 10.22
CA ALA A 261 2.48 -2.44 8.90
C ALA A 261 2.28 -3.96 8.89
N PHE A 262 2.61 -4.64 10.00
CA PHE A 262 2.29 -6.05 10.21
C PHE A 262 0.77 -6.28 10.17
N ALA A 263 -0.01 -5.46 10.88
CA ALA A 263 -1.48 -5.51 10.84
C ALA A 263 -2.02 -5.26 9.42
N ASN A 264 -1.48 -4.27 8.69
CA ASN A 264 -1.79 -4.08 7.27
C ASN A 264 -1.47 -5.34 6.45
N GLY A 265 -0.31 -5.95 6.64
CA GLY A 265 0.10 -7.18 5.94
C GLY A 265 -0.84 -8.37 6.16
N ILE A 266 -1.37 -8.53 7.38
CA ILE A 266 -2.44 -9.51 7.66
C ILE A 266 -3.70 -9.14 6.87
N LEU A 267 -4.15 -7.88 6.93
CA LEU A 267 -5.35 -7.43 6.21
C LEU A 267 -5.25 -7.71 4.72
N ILE A 268 -4.14 -7.32 4.08
CA ILE A 268 -3.94 -7.53 2.63
C ILE A 268 -3.63 -8.98 2.25
N SER A 269 -3.58 -9.91 3.22
CA SER A 269 -3.51 -11.35 2.97
C SER A 269 -4.87 -12.03 3.15
N PHE A 270 -5.62 -11.65 4.19
CA PHE A 270 -6.92 -12.25 4.49
C PHE A 270 -8.06 -11.67 3.66
N LEU A 271 -8.08 -10.35 3.44
CA LEU A 271 -9.15 -9.71 2.67
C LEU A 271 -9.23 -10.22 1.23
N PRO A 272 -8.12 -10.40 0.49
CA PRO A 272 -8.21 -10.96 -0.85
C PRO A 272 -8.67 -12.42 -0.86
N ALA A 273 -8.29 -13.21 0.15
CA ALA A 273 -8.75 -14.59 0.30
C ALA A 273 -10.27 -14.66 0.55
N LEU A 274 -10.79 -13.74 1.36
CA LEU A 274 -12.22 -13.60 1.65
C LEU A 274 -13.02 -12.98 0.49
N LEU A 275 -12.38 -12.19 -0.36
CA LEU A 275 -12.98 -11.59 -1.55
C LEU A 275 -13.18 -12.61 -2.67
N LEU A 276 -12.27 -13.59 -2.83
CA LEU A 276 -12.29 -14.55 -3.93
C LEU A 276 -13.67 -15.24 -4.16
N PRO A 277 -14.39 -15.72 -3.13
CA PRO A 277 -15.72 -16.30 -3.32
C PRO A 277 -16.78 -15.34 -3.88
N VAL A 278 -16.61 -14.03 -3.68
CA VAL A 278 -17.54 -12.99 -4.18
C VAL A 278 -17.34 -12.73 -5.66
N LEU A 279 -16.10 -12.84 -6.15
CA LEU A 279 -15.76 -12.63 -7.55
C LEU A 279 -16.27 -13.78 -8.47
N GLY A 280 -16.78 -14.86 -7.89
CA GLY A 280 -17.44 -15.94 -8.64
C GLY A 280 -16.54 -16.62 -9.67
N SER A 281 -17.16 -17.12 -10.75
CA SER A 281 -16.50 -17.80 -11.87
C SER A 281 -16.04 -16.84 -12.97
N LEU A 282 -15.75 -15.57 -12.66
CA LEU A 282 -15.39 -14.53 -13.64
C LEU A 282 -14.05 -14.76 -14.39
N GLY A 283 -13.54 -16.00 -14.47
CA GLY A 283 -12.29 -16.32 -15.17
C GLY A 283 -11.03 -15.76 -14.49
N PHE A 284 -11.16 -15.06 -13.36
CA PHE A 284 -10.05 -14.62 -12.51
C PHE A 284 -9.50 -15.77 -11.64
N GLU A 285 -9.48 -17.01 -12.16
CA GLU A 285 -8.94 -18.15 -11.42
C GLU A 285 -7.48 -17.88 -11.05
N GLY A 286 -7.23 -17.72 -9.75
CA GLY A 286 -5.88 -17.48 -9.21
C GLY A 286 -5.43 -16.02 -9.13
N THR A 287 -6.29 -15.03 -9.42
CA THR A 287 -5.94 -13.60 -9.24
C THR A 287 -6.98 -12.85 -8.40
N THR A 288 -6.53 -11.83 -7.67
CA THR A 288 -7.37 -11.03 -6.77
C THR A 288 -6.74 -9.64 -6.56
N PHE A 289 -7.44 -8.76 -5.83
CA PHE A 289 -7.00 -7.41 -5.54
C PHE A 289 -6.14 -7.36 -4.27
N GLY A 290 -5.02 -6.65 -4.32
CA GLY A 290 -3.98 -6.69 -3.29
C GLY A 290 -4.10 -5.67 -2.15
N ASP A 291 -5.02 -4.71 -2.24
CA ASP A 291 -5.12 -3.64 -1.24
C ASP A 291 -6.37 -3.79 -0.38
N SER A 292 -6.29 -3.26 0.84
CA SER A 292 -7.32 -3.44 1.87
C SER A 292 -8.70 -2.90 1.45
N ASP A 293 -8.78 -1.74 0.80
CA ASP A 293 -10.07 -1.14 0.47
C ASP A 293 -10.77 -1.94 -0.64
N PHE A 294 -10.02 -2.50 -1.60
CA PHE A 294 -10.59 -3.39 -2.62
C PHE A 294 -11.24 -4.61 -1.96
N GLY A 295 -10.52 -5.26 -1.03
CA GLY A 295 -11.05 -6.39 -0.28
C GLY A 295 -12.32 -6.04 0.48
N ILE A 296 -12.29 -4.96 1.28
CA ILE A 296 -13.42 -4.55 2.12
C ILE A 296 -14.63 -4.15 1.26
N VAL A 297 -14.44 -3.27 0.27
CA VAL A 297 -15.53 -2.80 -0.60
C VAL A 297 -16.11 -3.97 -1.39
N GLY A 298 -15.26 -4.81 -1.99
CA GLY A 298 -15.72 -5.95 -2.77
C GLY A 298 -16.51 -6.95 -1.94
N ILE A 299 -16.06 -7.26 -0.72
CA ILE A 299 -16.79 -8.16 0.20
C ILE A 299 -18.14 -7.56 0.59
N LEU A 300 -18.16 -6.29 1.00
CA LEU A 300 -19.40 -5.62 1.40
C LEU A 300 -20.42 -5.56 0.26
N LEU A 301 -19.97 -5.17 -0.95
CA LEU A 301 -20.83 -5.15 -2.12
C LEU A 301 -21.32 -6.54 -2.50
N GLY A 302 -20.48 -7.56 -2.36
CA GLY A 302 -20.86 -8.96 -2.62
C GLY A 302 -21.96 -9.48 -1.71
N TYR A 303 -21.97 -9.06 -0.45
CA TYR A 303 -23.08 -9.40 0.46
C TYR A 303 -24.32 -8.56 0.13
N LEU A 304 -24.16 -7.28 -0.17
CA LEU A 304 -25.30 -6.42 -0.53
C LEU A 304 -25.99 -6.91 -1.80
N THR A 305 -25.25 -7.32 -2.83
CA THR A 305 -25.87 -7.82 -4.07
C THR A 305 -26.71 -9.05 -3.82
N LYS A 306 -26.23 -10.03 -3.02
CA LYS A 306 -27.01 -11.22 -2.64
C LYS A 306 -28.30 -10.94 -1.84
N TRP A 307 -28.39 -9.79 -1.19
CA TRP A 307 -29.55 -9.42 -0.37
C TRP A 307 -30.62 -8.66 -1.15
N PHE A 308 -30.18 -7.85 -2.11
CA PHE A 308 -31.07 -6.99 -2.89
C PHE A 308 -31.41 -7.53 -4.30
N PHE A 309 -30.63 -8.50 -4.79
CA PHE A 309 -30.77 -9.13 -6.10
C PHE A 309 -30.65 -10.66 -5.97
#